data_AF-A0A7C1JKY1-F1
#
_entry.id   AF-A0A7C1JKY1-F1
#
_cell.length_a   1.000
_cell.length_b   1.000
_cell.length_c   1.000
_cell.angle_alpha   90.00
_cell.angle_beta   90.00
_cell.angle_gamma   90.00
#
_symmetry.space_group_name_H-M   'P 1'
#
loop_
_entity.id
_entity.type
_entity.pdbx_description
1 polymer ?
#
loop_
_entity_poly.entity_id
_entity_poly.type
_entity_poly.pdbx_seq_one_letter_code
_entity_poly.pdbx_strand_id
1 'polypeptide(L)'
;MRCIRCGKEMNEKEAIKEENLLFCEDCYFDKASPVRTCDPWAVMLAKKMVEKRLTEKQRQIYELIIKKGKIKAEEIAQQLGLNLKEVEREVAILRHLELVKAKKEGNEVFLIPFEA
;
A
#
# COMPACT_ATOMS: atom_id res chain seq x y z
N MET A 1 39.31 -14.84 -14.51
CA MET A 1 39.06 -13.46 -14.98
C MET A 1 38.29 -12.69 -13.91
N ARG A 2 38.26 -11.34 -13.91
CA ARG A 2 37.65 -10.56 -12.81
C ARG A 2 36.48 -9.70 -13.28
N CYS A 3 35.44 -9.63 -12.45
CA CYS A 3 34.28 -8.77 -12.70
C CYS A 3 34.69 -7.30 -12.59
N ILE A 4 34.36 -6.49 -13.59
CA ILE A 4 34.69 -5.06 -13.63
C ILE A 4 33.98 -4.25 -12.52
N ARG A 5 32.84 -4.75 -12.03
CA ARG A 5 32.00 -4.03 -11.05
C ARG A 5 32.32 -4.40 -9.59
N CYS A 6 32.46 -5.68 -9.28
CA CYS A 6 32.68 -6.15 -7.89
C CYS A 6 34.06 -6.78 -7.65
N GLY A 7 34.89 -6.97 -8.69
CA GLY A 7 36.22 -7.56 -8.57
C GLY A 7 36.26 -9.07 -8.34
N LYS A 8 35.11 -9.75 -8.23
CA LYS A 8 35.00 -11.21 -8.02
C LYS A 8 35.77 -11.97 -9.11
N GLU A 9 36.54 -12.97 -8.70
CA GLU A 9 37.18 -13.92 -9.62
C GLU A 9 36.14 -14.91 -10.15
N MET A 10 36.17 -15.11 -11.46
CA MET A 10 35.21 -15.92 -12.21
C MET A 10 35.94 -16.77 -13.22
N ASN A 11 35.35 -17.93 -13.52
CA ASN A 11 35.75 -18.77 -14.63
C ASN A 11 35.08 -18.28 -15.93
N GLU A 12 35.56 -18.78 -17.07
CA GLU A 12 35.04 -18.38 -18.39
C GLU A 12 33.54 -18.69 -18.58
N LYS A 13 33.03 -19.72 -17.90
CA LYS A 13 31.61 -20.09 -17.91
C LYS A 13 30.72 -19.17 -17.07
N GLU A 14 31.29 -18.44 -16.12
CA GLU A 14 30.57 -17.58 -15.16
C GLU A 14 30.66 -16.09 -15.54
N ALA A 15 31.49 -15.78 -16.54
CA ALA A 15 31.75 -14.42 -16.97
C ALA A 15 30.84 -14.04 -18.15
N ILE A 16 30.10 -12.94 -17.98
CA ILE A 16 29.26 -12.37 -19.02
C ILE A 16 30.05 -11.27 -19.71
N LYS A 17 30.24 -11.39 -21.03
CA LYS A 17 30.99 -10.43 -21.85
C LYS A 17 30.05 -9.48 -22.58
N GLU A 18 30.25 -8.18 -22.40
CA GLU A 18 29.46 -7.13 -23.04
C GLU A 18 30.38 -5.98 -23.47
N GLU A 19 30.43 -5.67 -24.78
CA GLU A 19 31.20 -4.53 -25.35
C GLU A 19 32.68 -4.43 -24.89
N ASN A 20 33.29 -5.57 -24.53
CA ASN A 20 34.65 -5.74 -23.97
C ASN A 20 34.80 -5.65 -22.44
N LEU A 21 33.70 -5.57 -21.70
CA LEU A 21 33.68 -5.67 -20.24
C LEU A 21 33.30 -7.08 -19.80
N LEU A 22 33.81 -7.50 -18.63
CA LEU A 22 33.49 -8.78 -18.00
C LEU A 22 32.71 -8.52 -16.71
N PHE A 23 31.52 -9.11 -16.60
CA PHE A 23 30.66 -9.04 -15.43
C PHE A 23 30.44 -10.43 -14.84
N CYS A 24 30.25 -10.52 -13.52
CA CYS A 24 29.65 -11.70 -12.91
C CYS A 24 28.14 -11.68 -13.15
N GLU A 25 27.52 -12.85 -13.04
CA GLU A 25 26.08 -13.03 -13.17
C GLU A 25 25.30 -12.02 -12.33
N ASP A 26 25.58 -11.92 -11.03
CA ASP A 26 24.92 -10.98 -10.11
C ASP A 26 25.01 -9.52 -10.59
N CYS A 27 26.22 -9.07 -10.95
CA CYS A 27 26.47 -7.69 -11.37
C CYS A 27 25.84 -7.36 -12.73
N TYR A 28 25.74 -8.35 -13.61
CA TYR A 28 25.07 -8.21 -14.90
C TYR A 28 23.54 -8.15 -14.71
N PHE A 29 22.97 -8.99 -13.84
CA PHE A 29 21.54 -8.92 -13.50
C PHE A 29 21.15 -7.57 -12.89
N ASP A 30 21.94 -7.06 -11.95
CA ASP A 30 21.72 -5.74 -11.36
C ASP A 30 21.77 -4.62 -12.41
N LYS A 31 22.61 -4.77 -13.45
CA LYS A 31 22.71 -3.81 -14.56
C LYS A 31 21.53 -3.93 -15.52
N ALA A 32 21.15 -5.16 -15.87
CA ALA A 32 20.08 -5.46 -16.83
C ALA A 32 18.67 -5.20 -16.25
N SER A 33 18.51 -5.39 -14.95
CA SER A 33 17.26 -5.20 -14.22
C SER A 33 17.46 -4.27 -13.02
N PRO A 34 17.72 -2.97 -13.27
CA PRO A 34 17.90 -2.02 -12.18
C PRO A 34 16.61 -1.95 -11.35
N VAL A 35 16.75 -1.85 -10.03
CA VAL A 35 15.62 -1.58 -9.13
C VAL A 35 14.97 -0.27 -9.57
N ARG A 36 13.76 -0.36 -10.13
CA ARG A 36 12.97 0.81 -10.51
C ARG A 36 12.21 1.29 -9.29
N THR A 37 12.35 2.57 -8.95
CA THR A 37 11.42 3.21 -8.01
C THR A 37 10.02 3.19 -8.62
N CYS A 38 9.00 2.87 -7.81
CA CYS A 38 7.61 2.93 -8.26
C CYS A 38 7.30 4.32 -8.83
N ASP A 39 6.63 4.36 -9.98
CA ASP A 39 6.21 5.61 -10.62
C ASP A 39 5.27 6.40 -9.68
N PRO A 40 5.63 7.63 -9.27
CA PRO A 40 4.85 8.39 -8.31
C PRO A 40 3.41 8.67 -8.78
N TRP A 41 3.19 8.83 -10.08
CA TRP A 41 1.85 8.99 -10.64
C TRP A 41 1.07 7.69 -10.59
N ALA A 42 1.66 6.55 -10.92
CA ALA A 42 1.01 5.25 -10.79
C ALA A 42 0.59 4.96 -9.34
N VAL A 43 1.43 5.31 -8.36
CA VAL A 43 1.09 5.20 -6.93
C VAL A 43 -0.05 6.14 -6.56
N MET A 44 0.00 7.41 -6.99
CA MET A 44 -1.06 8.39 -6.73
C MET A 44 -2.40 8.01 -7.38
N LEU A 45 -2.38 7.53 -8.63
CA LEU A 45 -3.54 7.02 -9.35
C LEU A 45 -4.11 5.77 -8.67
N ALA A 46 -3.25 4.84 -8.24
CA ALA A 46 -3.69 3.67 -7.50
C ALA A 46 -4.43 4.08 -6.22
N LYS A 47 -3.89 5.03 -5.44
CA LYS A 47 -4.56 5.60 -4.25
C LYS A 47 -5.92 6.20 -4.58
N LYS A 48 -6.02 7.03 -5.63
CA LYS A 48 -7.31 7.63 -6.06
C LYS A 48 -8.31 6.61 -6.62
N MET A 49 -7.84 5.49 -7.17
CA MET A 49 -8.72 4.43 -7.68
C MET A 49 -9.28 3.54 -6.56
N VAL A 50 -8.73 3.59 -5.35
CA VAL A 50 -9.19 2.79 -4.21
C VAL A 50 -10.66 3.07 -3.89
N GLU A 51 -11.08 4.33 -3.90
CA GLU A 51 -12.48 4.71 -3.63
C GLU A 51 -13.46 4.09 -4.64
N LYS A 52 -13.02 3.81 -5.87
CA LYS A 52 -13.83 3.18 -6.92
C LYS A 52 -13.94 1.66 -6.79
N ARG A 53 -13.19 1.03 -5.87
CA ARG A 53 -13.18 -0.43 -5.64
C ARG A 53 -13.84 -0.84 -4.32
N LEU A 54 -14.38 0.12 -3.57
CA LEU A 54 -15.11 -0.18 -2.35
C LEU A 54 -16.37 -0.98 -2.67
N THR A 55 -16.68 -1.96 -1.82
CA THR A 55 -18.00 -2.58 -1.84
C THR A 55 -19.06 -1.55 -1.43
N GLU A 56 -20.33 -1.78 -1.76
CA GLU A 56 -21.42 -0.89 -1.37
C GLU A 56 -21.45 -0.65 0.15
N LYS A 57 -21.22 -1.70 0.95
CA LYS A 57 -21.15 -1.58 2.41
C LYS A 57 -20.00 -0.68 2.87
N GLN A 58 -18.81 -0.87 2.31
CA GLN A 58 -17.62 -0.06 2.63
C GLN A 58 -17.84 1.40 2.26
N ARG A 59 -18.46 1.64 1.11
CA ARG A 59 -18.82 2.98 0.62
C ARG A 59 -19.80 3.66 1.57
N GLN A 60 -20.88 2.98 1.97
CA GLN A 60 -21.87 3.54 2.91
C GLN A 60 -21.24 3.90 4.27
N ILE A 61 -20.36 3.03 4.80
CA ILE A 61 -19.63 3.30 6.04
C ILE A 61 -18.72 4.52 5.87
N TYR A 62 -17.94 4.57 4.79
CA TYR A 62 -17.02 5.66 4.51
C TYR A 62 -17.74 7.00 4.32
N GLU A 63 -18.79 7.06 3.50
CA GLU A 63 -19.60 8.25 3.28
C GLU A 63 -20.23 8.76 4.59
N LEU A 64 -20.65 7.84 5.47
CA LEU A 64 -21.19 8.21 6.78
C LEU A 64 -20.14 8.85 7.70
N ILE A 65 -18.92 8.30 7.72
CA ILE A 65 -17.80 8.85 8.50
C ILE A 65 -17.42 10.24 7.96
N ILE A 66 -17.36 10.43 6.64
CA ILE A 66 -17.08 11.72 6.01
C ILE A 66 -18.17 12.73 6.35
N LYS A 67 -19.45 12.35 6.22
CA LYS A 67 -20.60 13.23 6.48
C LYS A 67 -20.68 13.69 7.93
N LYS A 68 -20.41 12.82 8.90
CA LYS A 68 -20.40 13.19 10.33
C LYS A 68 -19.08 13.83 10.77
N GLY A 69 -17.99 13.63 10.02
CA GLY A 69 -16.61 14.02 10.37
C GLY A 69 -16.00 13.19 11.51
N LYS A 70 -16.83 12.69 12.44
CA LYS A 70 -16.45 11.86 13.57
C LYS A 70 -17.65 11.04 14.04
N ILE A 71 -17.50 9.73 14.19
CA ILE A 71 -18.59 8.82 14.58
C ILE A 71 -18.07 7.58 15.31
N LYS A 72 -18.86 6.98 16.22
CA LYS A 72 -18.51 5.70 16.87
C LYS A 72 -18.92 4.49 16.01
N ALA A 73 -18.27 3.36 16.21
CA ALA A 73 -18.58 2.13 15.47
C ALA A 73 -20.01 1.63 15.76
N GLU A 74 -20.47 1.80 16.99
CA GLU A 74 -21.82 1.45 17.44
C GLU A 74 -22.89 2.31 16.76
N GLU A 75 -22.61 3.59 16.51
CA GLU A 75 -23.52 4.47 15.77
C GLU A 75 -23.60 4.08 14.29
N ILE A 76 -22.49 3.69 13.67
CA ILE A 76 -22.48 3.17 12.29
C ILE A 76 -23.33 1.90 12.20
N ALA A 77 -23.14 0.98 13.16
CA ALA A 77 -23.88 -0.27 13.24
C ALA A 77 -25.40 -0.01 13.31
N GLN A 78 -25.82 0.91 14.18
CA GLN A 78 -27.23 1.31 14.31
C GLN A 78 -27.79 1.95 13.04
N GLN A 79 -27.05 2.87 12.41
CA GLN A 79 -27.55 3.60 11.24
C GLN A 79 -27.61 2.77 9.96
N LEU A 80 -26.71 1.79 9.82
CA LEU A 80 -26.66 0.92 8.64
C LEU A 80 -27.34 -0.44 8.86
N GLY A 81 -27.88 -0.69 10.06
CA GLY A 81 -28.49 -1.98 10.40
C GLY A 81 -27.49 -3.15 10.38
N LEU A 82 -26.22 -2.87 10.65
CA LEU A 82 -25.13 -3.85 10.69
C LEU A 82 -24.85 -4.27 12.13
N ASN A 83 -24.28 -5.44 12.32
CA ASN A 83 -23.72 -5.75 13.64
C ASN A 83 -22.33 -5.11 13.82
N LEU A 84 -21.89 -4.95 15.08
CA LEU A 84 -20.64 -4.26 15.39
C LEU A 84 -19.41 -4.94 14.77
N LYS A 85 -19.38 -6.28 14.72
CA LYS A 85 -18.26 -7.03 14.12
C LYS A 85 -18.17 -6.81 12.61
N GLU A 86 -19.29 -6.67 11.92
CA GLU A 86 -19.31 -6.32 10.49
C GLU A 86 -18.73 -4.93 10.28
N VAL A 87 -19.12 -3.96 11.09
CA VAL A 87 -18.56 -2.60 11.02
C VAL A 87 -17.05 -2.63 11.27
N GLU A 88 -16.60 -3.30 12.32
CA GLU A 88 -15.17 -3.43 12.63
C GLU A 88 -14.37 -4.07 11.49
N ARG A 89 -14.91 -5.11 10.85
CA ARG A 89 -14.29 -5.78 9.71
C ARG A 89 -14.14 -4.83 8.51
N GLU A 90 -15.20 -4.13 8.13
CA GLU A 90 -15.14 -3.22 6.99
C GLU A 90 -14.27 -1.98 7.30
N VAL A 91 -14.32 -1.48 8.53
CA VAL A 91 -13.45 -0.38 8.99
C VAL A 91 -11.98 -0.78 8.97
N ALA A 92 -11.64 -2.03 9.30
CA ALA A 92 -10.25 -2.51 9.21
C ALA A 92 -9.72 -2.42 7.77
N ILE A 93 -10.57 -2.75 6.78
CA ILE A 93 -10.24 -2.61 5.36
C ILE A 93 -10.09 -1.12 5.00
N LEU A 94 -11.06 -0.28 5.36
CA LEU A 94 -11.00 1.18 5.11
C LEU A 94 -9.77 1.85 5.75
N ARG A 95 -9.32 1.36 6.92
CA ARG A 95 -8.08 1.81 7.57
C ARG A 95 -6.83 1.40 6.79
N HIS A 96 -6.77 0.16 6.29
CA HIS A 96 -5.65 -0.32 5.48
C HIS A 96 -5.54 0.46 4.15
N LEU A 97 -6.68 0.92 3.64
CA LEU A 97 -6.78 1.77 2.47
C LEU A 97 -6.46 3.25 2.73
N GLU A 98 -6.09 3.62 3.96
CA GLU A 98 -5.84 5.01 4.38
C GLU A 98 -7.04 5.95 4.13
N LEU A 99 -8.28 5.43 4.22
CA LEU A 99 -9.49 6.24 4.04
C LEU A 99 -10.06 6.75 5.37
N VAL A 100 -9.89 5.97 6.43
CA VAL A 100 -10.35 6.32 7.79
C VAL A 100 -9.28 5.98 8.82
N LYS A 101 -9.34 6.63 9.98
CA LYS A 101 -8.48 6.32 11.14
C LYS A 101 -9.27 6.37 12.45
N ALA A 102 -8.73 5.72 13.47
CA ALA A 102 -9.26 5.80 14.81
C ALA A 102 -8.64 6.99 15.56
N LYS A 103 -9.47 7.79 16.21
CA LYS A 103 -9.06 8.87 17.11
C LYS A 103 -9.60 8.59 18.51
N LYS A 104 -8.70 8.48 19.47
CA LYS A 104 -9.07 8.35 20.89
C LYS A 104 -9.27 9.74 21.48
N GLU A 105 -10.43 9.98 22.08
CA GLU A 105 -10.71 11.19 22.84
C GLU A 105 -11.24 10.78 24.22
N GLY A 106 -10.41 10.98 25.25
CA GLY A 106 -10.68 10.45 26.59
C GLY A 106 -10.70 8.92 26.61
N ASN A 107 -11.80 8.34 27.08
CA ASN A 107 -12.03 6.89 27.11
C ASN A 107 -12.76 6.37 25.87
N GLU A 108 -13.08 7.24 24.91
CA GLU A 108 -13.87 6.87 23.74
C GLU A 108 -13.01 6.82 22.49
N VAL A 109 -13.37 5.92 21.58
CA VAL A 109 -12.71 5.76 20.27
C VAL A 109 -13.71 6.15 19.18
N PHE A 110 -13.27 7.04 18.31
CA PHE A 110 -14.05 7.50 17.17
C PHE A 110 -13.37 7.17 15.87
N LEU A 111 -14.17 6.98 14.82
CA LEU A 111 -13.71 6.86 13.44
C LEU A 111 -13.85 8.22 12.78
N ILE A 112 -12.76 8.65 12.14
CA ILE A 112 -12.65 9.93 11.42
C ILE A 112 -12.04 9.69 10.04
N PRO A 113 -12.23 10.62 9.08
CA PRO A 113 -11.51 10.59 7.81
C PRO A 113 -9.99 10.56 8.04
N PHE A 114 -9.24 9.92 7.15
CA PHE A 114 -7.79 9.78 7.33
C PHE A 114 -7.06 11.12 7.32
N GLU A 115 -7.53 12.08 6.51
CA GLU A 115 -6.97 13.43 6.40
C GLU A 115 -7.44 14.40 7.51
N ALA A 116 -8.37 13.98 8.38
CA ALA A 116 -8.96 14.83 9.43
C ALA A 116 -8.10 15.00 10.69
#